data_AF-A0A6V8PQA4-F1
#
_entry.id   AF-A0A6V8PQA4-F1
#
_cell.length_a   1.000
_cell.length_b   1.000
_cell.length_c   1.000
_cell.angle_alpha   90.00
_cell.angle_beta   90.00
_cell.angle_gamma   90.00
#
_symmetry.space_group_name_H-M   'P 1'
#
loop_
_entity.id
_entity.type
_entity.pdbx_description
1 polymer ?
#
loop_
_entity_poly.entity_id
_entity_poly.type
_entity_poly.pdbx_seq_one_letter_code
_entity_poly.pdbx_strand_id
1 'polypeptide(L)' 'MNIFQALILGLVQGATEFIPISSSAHLVLLPYLLGWDNPSLSFNIMVHFG' A
#
# COMPACT_ATOMS: atom_id res chain seq x y z
N MET A 1 -10.50 -2.54 5.77
CA MET A 1 -9.18 -1.92 6.07
C MET A 1 -9.21 -1.12 7.36
N ASN A 2 -8.31 -1.38 8.31
CA ASN A 2 -8.20 -0.64 9.58
C ASN A 2 -6.95 0.28 9.61
N ILE A 3 -6.82 1.08 10.66
CA ILE A 3 -5.72 2.06 10.79
C ILE A 3 -4.34 1.38 10.79
N PHE A 4 -4.22 0.20 11.41
CA PHE A 4 -2.98 -0.55 11.46
C PHE A 4 -2.54 -1.04 10.06
N GLN A 5 -3.47 -1.58 9.28
CA GLN A 5 -3.23 -1.98 7.90
C GLN A 5 -2.87 -0.78 7.02
N ALA A 6 -3.59 0.34 7.19
CA ALA A 6 -3.30 1.58 6.47
C ALA A 6 -1.89 2.11 6.75
N LEU A 7 -1.44 2.05 8.00
CA LEU A 7 -0.10 2.47 8.41
C LEU A 7 0.98 1.56 7.78
N ILE A 8 0.77 0.25 7.80
CA ILE A 8 1.70 -0.70 7.16
C ILE A 8 1.79 -0.46 5.65
N LEU A 9 0.65 -0.33 4.96
CA LEU A 9 0.63 -0.10 3.51
C LEU A 9 1.25 1.25 3.14
N GLY A 10 1.03 2.30 3.95
CA GLY A 10 1.69 3.59 3.76
C GLY A 10 3.21 3.52 3.91
N LEU A 11 3.72 2.78 4.91
CA LEU A 11 5.15 2.56 5.09
C LEU A 11 5.76 1.76 3.92
N VAL A 12 5.08 0.69 3.48
CA VAL A 12 5.51 -0.12 2.35
C VAL A 12 5.54 0.72 1.07
N GLN A 13 4.51 1.53 0.82
CA GLN A 13 4.48 2.45 -0.31
C GLN A 13 5.67 3.43 -0.26
N GLY A 14 5.84 4.16 0.84
CA GLY A 14 6.94 5.12 0.98
C GLY A 14 8.32 4.48 0.86
N ALA A 15 8.50 3.26 1.34
CA ALA A 15 9.75 2.52 1.21
C ALA A 15 10.01 2.02 -0.22
N THR A 16 8.96 1.65 -0.96
CA THR A 16 9.09 1.02 -2.29
C THR A 16 8.96 2.01 -3.45
N GLU A 17 8.45 3.22 -3.23
CA GLU A 17 8.28 4.23 -4.29
C GLU A 17 9.61 4.68 -4.92
N PHE A 18 10.66 4.78 -4.09
CA PHE A 18 11.99 5.22 -4.54
C PHE A 18 12.86 4.08 -5.05
N ILE A 19 12.38 2.83 -4.94
CA ILE A 19 13.10 1.64 -5.40
C ILE A 19 12.39 1.16 -6.68
N PRO A 20 13.11 0.86 -7.78
CA PRO A 20 12.49 0.48 -9.06
C PRO A 20 11.97 -0.98 -9.04
N ILE A 21 11.04 -1.28 -8.12
CA ILE A 21 10.45 -2.61 -7.87
C ILE A 21 8.92 -2.60 -7.91
N SER A 22 8.30 -1.54 -8.45
CA SER A 22 6.85 -1.34 -8.53
C SER A 22 6.16 -1.24 -7.15
N SER A 23 6.00 -0.03 -6.65
CA SER A 23 5.29 0.27 -5.39
C SER A 23 3.82 -0.16 -5.44
N SER A 24 3.15 0.10 -6.56
CA SER A 24 1.77 -0.33 -6.83
C SER A 24 1.56 -1.85 -6.72
N ALA A 25 2.55 -2.67 -7.09
CA ALA A 25 2.45 -4.11 -6.96
C ALA A 25 2.38 -4.54 -5.48
N HIS A 26 3.12 -3.87 -4.61
CA HIS A 26 3.14 -4.17 -3.18
C HIS A 26 1.82 -3.78 -2.49
N LEU A 27 1.17 -2.68 -2.92
CA LEU A 27 -0.16 -2.30 -2.44
C LEU A 27 -1.27 -3.30 -2.81
N VAL A 28 -1.04 -4.19 -3.79
CA VAL A 28 -1.99 -5.24 -4.18
C VAL A 28 -1.58 -6.60 -3.59
N LEU A 29 -0.29 -6.96 -3.68
CA LEU A 29 0.22 -8.24 -3.20
C LEU A 29 0.17 -8.37 -1.68
N LEU A 30 0.51 -7.31 -0.94
CA LEU A 30 0.57 -7.39 0.52
C LEU A 30 -0.83 -7.64 1.13
N PRO A 31 -1.89 -6.90 0.75
CA PRO A 31 -3.24 -7.21 1.21
C PRO A 31 -3.71 -8.59 0.77
N TYR A 32 -3.43 -8.99 -0.47
CA TYR A 32 -3.81 -10.30 -1.00
C TYR A 32 -3.18 -11.45 -0.20
N LEU A 33 -1.87 -11.39 0.08
CA LEU A 33 -1.14 -12.42 0.82
C LEU A 33 -1.56 -12.50 2.30
N LEU A 34 -1.96 -11.37 2.89
CA LEU A 34 -2.36 -11.28 4.29
C LEU A 34 -3.88 -11.44 4.50
N GLY A 35 -4.65 -11.66 3.43
CA GLY A 35 -6.10 -11.80 3.48
C GLY A 35 -6.82 -10.52 3.92
N TRP A 36 -6.24 -9.35 3.64
CA TRP A 36 -6.83 -8.06 3.96
C TRP A 36 -7.77 -7.58 2.85
N ASP A 37 -8.70 -6.71 3.21
CA ASP A 37 -9.51 -6.00 2.22
C ASP A 37 -8.61 -5.19 1.28
N ASN A 38 -8.98 -5.14 0.01
CA ASN A 38 -8.27 -4.32 -0.97
C ASN A 38 -8.37 -2.84 -0.59
N PRO A 39 -7.26 -2.08 -0.71
CA PRO A 39 -7.29 -0.64 -0.54
C PRO A 39 -8.18 0.03 -1.58
N SER A 40 -8.88 1.07 -1.16
CA SER A 40 -9.66 1.91 -2.07
C SER A 40 -8.74 2.65 -3.03
N LEU A 41 -9.27 3.03 -4.21
CA LEU A 41 -8.54 3.86 -5.15
C LEU A 41 -8.09 5.19 -4.51
N SER A 42 -8.93 5.78 -3.67
CA SER A 42 -8.60 7.01 -2.93
C SER A 42 -7.43 6.81 -1.97
N PHE A 43 -7.34 5.65 -1.30
CA PHE A 43 -6.21 5.34 -0.43
C PHE A 43 -4.92 5.22 -1.25
N ASN A 44 -4.96 4.42 -2.34
CA ASN A 44 -3.80 4.23 -3.21
C ASN A 44 -3.26 5.57 -3.72
N ILE A 45 -4.14 6.48 -4.17
CA ILE A 45 -3.73 7.81 -4.61
C ILE A 45 -3.12 8.61 -3.45
N MET A 46 -3.77 8.62 -2.28
CA MET A 46 -3.30 9.39 -1.12
C MET A 46 -1.89 8.99 -0.66
N VAL A 47 -1.59 7.69 -0.64
CA VAL A 47 -0.26 7.21 -0.20
C VAL A 47 0.87 7.50 -1.19
N HIS A 48 0.57 7.87 -2.44
CA HIS A 48 1.57 8.36 -3.39
C HIS A 48 1.88 9.86 -3.22
N PHE A 49 1.05 10.62 -2.48
CA PHE A 49 1.27 12.05 -2.21
C PHE A 49 2.13 12.31 -0.97
N GLY A 50 2.31 11.31 -0.10
CA GLY A 50 3.15 11.40 1.09
C GLY A 50 4.62 11.16 0.78
#